data_AF-A0A6P6S572-F1
#
_entry.id   AF-A0A6P6S572-F1
#
_cell.length_a   1.000
_cell.length_b   1.000
_cell.length_c   1.000
_cell.angle_alpha   90.00
_cell.angle_beta   90.00
_cell.angle_gamma   90.00
#
_symmetry.space_group_name_H-M   'P 1'
#
loop_
_entity.id
_entity.type
_entity.pdbx_description
1 polymer ?
#
loop_
_entity_poly.entity_id
_entity_poly.type
_entity_poly.pdbx_seq_one_letter_code
_entity_poly.pdbx_strand_id
1 'polypeptide(L)'
;MEGLGAKEMEALAELLCPDTADSGDLDGASPIPRPQASSGKYRSNAKPNVKVKAKIGRKEELDIWKLDELNQGATFRQLKDHRTEPEHETLEDRVVVDSPLHKLNLALPYSVNPDEGTAKWMASTCTLLLRLPIRRKIEYVQI
;
A
#
# COMPACT_ATOMS: atom_id res chain seq x y z
N MET A 1 21.46 -12.57 21.55
CA MET A 1 20.35 -12.09 20.70
C MET A 1 19.11 -12.76 21.24
N GLU A 2 18.45 -12.10 22.19
CA GLU A 2 17.29 -12.67 22.89
C GLU A 2 16.12 -12.66 21.91
N GLY A 3 15.57 -13.84 21.64
CA GLY A 3 14.44 -14.00 20.74
C GLY A 3 13.18 -13.44 21.38
N LEU A 4 12.38 -12.71 20.60
CA LEU A 4 11.08 -12.21 21.02
C LEU A 4 10.25 -13.37 21.57
N GLY A 5 9.79 -13.22 22.81
CA GLY A 5 9.07 -14.28 23.51
C GLY A 5 7.67 -14.46 22.94
N ALA A 6 7.12 -15.67 23.03
CA ALA A 6 5.75 -15.96 22.59
C ALA A 6 4.71 -14.97 23.16
N LYS A 7 4.94 -14.47 24.37
CA LYS A 7 4.10 -13.47 25.04
C LYS A 7 4.12 -12.08 24.39
N GLU A 8 5.27 -11.66 23.84
CA GLU A 8 5.36 -10.38 23.13
C GLU A 8 4.64 -10.45 21.77
N MET A 9 4.73 -11.60 21.11
CA MET A 9 3.99 -11.86 19.87
C MET A 9 2.48 -11.96 20.10
N GLU A 10 2.06 -12.53 21.22
CA GLU A 10 0.64 -12.63 21.63
C GLU A 10 0.05 -11.26 21.95
N ALA A 11 0.77 -10.40 22.69
CA ALA A 11 0.36 -9.03 22.96
C ALA A 11 0.21 -8.19 21.68
N LEU A 12 1.08 -8.41 20.68
CA LEU A 12 0.97 -7.77 19.38
C LEU A 12 -0.21 -8.29 18.57
N ALA A 13 -0.54 -9.59 18.68
CA ALA A 13 -1.70 -10.17 18.02
C ALA A 13 -3.01 -9.60 18.55
N GLU A 14 -3.16 -9.42 19.88
CA GLU A 14 -4.34 -8.77 20.47
C GLU A 14 -4.51 -7.30 20.02
N LEU A 15 -3.39 -6.58 19.86
CA LEU A 15 -3.43 -5.19 19.40
C LEU A 15 -3.76 -5.06 17.90
N LEU A 16 -3.25 -5.99 17.08
CA LEU A 16 -3.44 -5.99 15.62
C LEU A 16 -4.78 -6.61 15.19
N CYS A 17 -5.36 -7.48 16.03
CA CYS A 17 -6.61 -8.18 15.75
C CYS A 17 -7.66 -7.89 16.85
N PRO A 18 -8.25 -6.68 16.89
CA PRO A 18 -9.33 -6.36 17.83
C PRO A 18 -10.65 -7.12 17.57
N ASP A 19 -10.68 -8.07 16.63
CA ASP A 19 -11.90 -8.61 15.99
C ASP A 19 -12.36 -9.99 16.49
N THR A 20 -11.80 -10.52 17.59
CA THR A 20 -12.26 -11.78 18.19
C THR A 20 -13.16 -11.63 19.41
N ALA A 21 -13.64 -10.42 19.70
CA ALA A 21 -14.68 -10.19 20.70
C ALA A 21 -15.90 -9.51 20.06
N ASP A 22 -17.00 -10.27 20.03
CA ASP A 22 -18.39 -9.82 19.86
C ASP A 22 -18.86 -9.55 18.43
N SER A 23 -19.29 -10.63 17.76
CA SER A 23 -20.30 -10.58 16.71
C SER A 23 -21.67 -10.30 17.36
N GLY A 24 -21.88 -9.06 17.80
CA GLY A 24 -23.15 -8.55 18.31
C GLY A 24 -23.93 -7.82 17.22
N ASP A 25 -25.23 -8.09 17.16
CA ASP A 25 -26.23 -7.70 16.17
C ASP A 25 -26.17 -6.25 15.64
N LEU A 26 -26.32 -6.14 14.32
CA LEU A 26 -26.56 -4.90 13.59
C LEU A 26 -28.04 -4.49 13.71
N ASP A 27 -28.45 -3.91 14.84
CA ASP A 27 -29.70 -3.13 14.91
C ASP A 27 -29.54 -1.96 15.88
N GLY A 28 -29.82 -0.75 15.41
CA GLY A 28 -29.87 0.45 16.23
C GLY A 28 -28.84 1.51 15.87
N ALA A 29 -29.28 2.51 15.10
CA ALA A 29 -28.57 3.76 14.89
C ALA A 29 -28.17 4.40 16.23
N SER A 30 -26.91 4.28 16.61
CA SER A 30 -26.28 5.09 17.66
C SER A 30 -25.20 5.96 17.02
N PRO A 31 -25.23 7.29 17.22
CA PRO A 31 -24.21 8.15 16.66
C PRO A 31 -22.87 7.86 17.34
N ILE A 32 -21.87 7.55 16.52
CA ILE A 32 -20.45 7.53 16.88
C ILE A 32 -20.17 8.81 17.68
N PRO A 33 -19.61 8.75 18.90
CA PRO A 33 -19.06 9.94 19.53
C PRO A 33 -17.85 10.34 18.69
N ARG A 34 -18.04 11.31 17.79
CA ARG A 34 -16.90 12.08 17.30
C ARG A 34 -16.19 12.58 18.55
N PRO A 35 -14.86 12.44 18.68
CA PRO A 35 -14.15 13.23 19.66
C PRO A 35 -14.45 14.68 19.28
N GLN A 36 -15.36 15.31 20.03
CA GLN A 36 -15.50 16.74 20.00
C GLN A 36 -14.14 17.23 20.44
N ALA A 37 -13.37 17.77 19.49
CA ALA A 37 -12.34 18.72 19.80
C ALA A 37 -13.05 19.81 20.61
N SER A 38 -13.07 19.65 21.94
CA SER A 38 -13.30 20.76 22.83
C SER A 38 -12.11 21.66 22.54
N SER A 39 -12.34 22.62 21.66
CA SER A 39 -11.52 23.80 21.57
C SER A 39 -11.72 24.52 22.90
N GLY A 40 -11.09 23.97 23.93
CA GLY A 40 -10.82 24.69 25.16
C GLY A 40 -10.16 25.96 24.68
N LYS A 41 -10.87 27.08 24.81
CA LYS A 41 -10.36 28.41 24.53
C LYS A 41 -9.13 28.55 25.40
N TYR A 42 -7.97 28.22 24.86
CA TYR A 42 -6.69 28.43 25.51
C TYR A 42 -6.52 29.94 25.56
N ARG A 43 -7.04 30.55 26.62
CA ARG A 43 -6.82 31.96 26.87
C ARG A 43 -5.38 32.05 27.32
N SER A 44 -4.53 32.57 26.44
CA SER A 44 -3.19 32.97 26.82
C SER A 44 -3.31 33.98 27.96
N ASN A 45 -2.96 33.58 29.19
CA ASN A 45 -2.92 34.49 30.35
C ASN A 45 -1.76 35.51 30.25
N ALA A 46 -1.05 35.55 29.12
CA ALA A 46 -0.03 36.54 28.86
C ALA A 46 -0.68 37.90 28.65
N LYS A 47 -0.26 38.89 29.45
CA LYS A 47 -0.70 40.27 29.30
C LYS A 47 -0.37 40.74 27.88
N PRO A 48 -1.29 41.45 27.19
CA PRO A 48 -0.98 42.02 25.88
C PRO A 48 0.27 42.92 26.02
N ASN A 49 1.21 42.78 25.07
CA ASN A 49 2.53 43.44 24.99
C ASN A 49 3.69 42.83 25.79
N VAL A 50 3.58 41.59 26.30
CA VAL A 50 4.76 40.87 26.82
C VAL A 50 5.69 40.50 25.67
N LYS A 51 6.81 41.21 25.53
CA LYS A 51 7.90 40.86 24.61
C LYS A 51 8.66 39.67 25.17
N VAL A 52 8.29 38.46 24.78
CA VAL A 52 9.05 37.25 25.11
C VAL A 52 10.31 37.24 24.24
N LYS A 53 11.48 37.39 24.85
CA LYS A 53 12.75 37.07 24.19
C LYS A 53 12.86 35.55 24.12
N ALA A 54 12.37 34.96 23.04
CA ALA A 54 12.68 33.58 22.73
C ALA A 54 14.19 33.48 22.49
N LYS A 55 14.91 32.78 23.36
CA LYS A 55 16.22 32.24 23.00
C LYS A 55 15.96 31.18 21.94
N ILE A 56 15.94 31.60 20.68
CA ILE A 56 16.08 30.69 19.54
C ILE A 56 17.53 30.22 19.61
N GLY A 57 17.78 29.20 20.45
CA GLY A 57 18.95 28.37 20.26
C GLY A 57 18.86 27.84 18.84
N ARG A 58 19.95 27.93 18.06
CA ARG A 58 20.02 27.28 16.75
C ARG A 58 19.67 25.81 16.96
N LYS A 59 18.46 25.43 16.55
CA LYS A 59 18.05 24.04 16.53
C LYS A 59 18.79 23.37 15.38
N GLU A 60 19.85 22.67 15.73
CA GLU A 60 20.22 21.40 15.09
C GLU A 60 19.10 20.35 15.34
N GLU A 61 18.14 20.65 16.23
CA GLU A 61 16.97 19.86 16.64
C GLU A 61 15.86 19.72 15.55
N LEU A 62 16.13 20.13 14.31
CA LEU A 62 15.28 19.76 13.15
C LEU A 62 15.97 18.78 12.22
N ASP A 63 17.19 18.35 12.57
CA ASP A 63 17.89 17.29 11.85
C ASP A 63 17.37 15.96 12.40
N ILE A 64 16.27 15.49 11.81
CA ILE A 64 15.62 14.22 12.18
C ILE A 64 16.58 13.03 11.95
N TRP A 65 17.59 13.21 11.09
CA TRP A 65 18.61 12.21 10.78
C TRP A 65 19.98 12.86 10.75
N LYS A 66 20.90 12.41 11.60
CA LYS A 66 22.29 12.85 11.48
C LYS A 66 22.94 12.16 10.28
N LEU A 67 23.87 12.82 9.61
CA LEU A 67 24.57 12.26 8.45
C LEU A 67 25.31 10.94 8.76
N ASP A 68 25.72 10.74 10.03
CA ASP A 68 26.33 9.52 10.56
C ASP A 68 25.30 8.38 10.77
N GLU A 69 24.01 8.71 10.94
CA GLU A 69 22.91 7.75 11.07
C GLU A 69 22.37 7.29 9.71
N LEU A 70 22.70 8.01 8.64
CA LEU A 70 22.50 7.57 7.26
C LEU A 70 23.58 6.54 6.91
N ASN A 71 23.33 5.27 7.20
CA ASN A 71 24.13 4.16 6.68
C ASN A 71 24.04 4.15 5.14
N GLN A 72 24.99 4.83 4.48
CA GLN A 72 25.24 4.85 3.03
C GLN A 72 25.76 3.47 2.58
N GLY A 73 24.95 2.44 2.74
CA GLY A 73 25.42 1.07 2.61
C GLY A 73 24.38 0.01 2.88
N ALA A 74 23.11 0.39 3.09
CA ALA A 74 22.00 -0.53 2.89
C ALA A 74 21.94 -0.89 1.40
N THR A 75 22.84 -1.78 0.97
CA THR A 75 22.56 -2.69 -0.12
C THR A 75 21.32 -3.42 0.36
N PHE A 76 20.17 -2.92 -0.07
CA PHE A 76 18.89 -3.57 0.14
C PHE A 76 19.07 -4.93 -0.51
N ARG A 77 19.41 -5.94 0.29
CA ARG A 77 19.31 -7.33 -0.12
C ARG A 77 17.84 -7.45 -0.45
N GLN A 78 17.54 -7.36 -1.74
CA GLN A 78 16.18 -7.39 -2.26
C GLN A 78 15.52 -8.59 -1.61
N LEU A 79 14.73 -8.31 -0.57
CA LEU A 79 14.16 -9.34 0.27
C LEU A 79 13.40 -10.22 -0.71
N LYS A 80 13.67 -11.53 -0.67
CA LYS A 80 13.11 -12.48 -1.65
C LYS A 80 11.59 -12.26 -1.60
N ASP A 81 11.03 -11.70 -2.66
CA ASP A 81 9.62 -11.28 -2.64
C ASP A 81 8.79 -12.56 -2.50
N HIS A 82 8.08 -12.68 -1.38
CA HIS A 82 7.23 -13.83 -1.05
C HIS A 82 5.84 -13.70 -1.65
N ARG A 83 5.54 -12.63 -2.40
CA ARG A 83 4.25 -12.48 -3.09
C ARG A 83 4.13 -13.55 -4.17
N THR A 84 3.03 -14.30 -4.12
CA THR A 84 2.65 -15.25 -5.16
C THR A 84 2.45 -14.51 -6.47
N GLU A 85 3.21 -14.88 -7.50
CA GLU A 85 3.02 -14.33 -8.85
C GLU A 85 1.61 -14.71 -9.34
N PRO A 86 0.85 -13.77 -9.93
CA PRO A 86 -0.47 -14.08 -10.46
C PRO A 86 -0.35 -14.99 -11.68
N GLU A 87 -1.19 -16.02 -11.73
CA GLU A 87 -1.33 -16.86 -12.91
C GLU A 87 -2.14 -16.11 -13.97
N HIS A 88 -1.75 -16.25 -15.24
CA HIS A 88 -2.45 -15.62 -16.34
C HIS A 88 -2.58 -16.60 -17.51
N GLU A 89 -3.72 -16.56 -18.16
CA GLU A 89 -4.02 -17.31 -19.36
C GLU A 89 -4.53 -16.33 -20.41
N THR A 90 -3.86 -16.30 -21.57
CA THR A 90 -4.29 -15.52 -22.72
C THR A 90 -5.02 -16.43 -23.69
N LEU A 91 -6.28 -16.14 -23.94
CA LEU A 91 -7.10 -16.80 -24.96
C LEU A 91 -7.29 -15.84 -26.14
N GLU A 92 -7.81 -16.34 -27.26
CA GLU A 92 -8.00 -15.53 -28.46
C GLU A 92 -8.98 -14.38 -28.25
N ASP A 93 -10.05 -14.60 -27.48
CA ASP A 93 -11.15 -13.65 -27.27
C ASP A 93 -11.18 -13.04 -25.86
N ARG A 94 -10.33 -13.49 -24.93
CA ARG A 94 -10.36 -13.06 -23.53
C ARG A 94 -9.02 -13.26 -22.83
N VAL A 95 -8.86 -12.58 -21.70
CA VAL A 95 -7.72 -12.77 -20.79
C VAL A 95 -8.27 -13.12 -19.42
N VAL A 96 -7.72 -14.18 -18.85
CA VAL A 96 -8.02 -14.61 -17.49
C VAL A 96 -6.77 -14.39 -16.65
N VAL A 97 -6.90 -13.66 -15.55
CA VAL A 97 -5.83 -13.50 -14.56
C VAL A 97 -6.38 -13.98 -13.23
N ASP A 98 -5.70 -14.97 -12.65
CA ASP A 98 -6.01 -15.51 -11.33
C ASP A 98 -4.90 -15.10 -10.37
N SER A 99 -5.29 -14.39 -9.31
CA SER A 99 -4.42 -14.05 -8.21
C SER A 99 -5.09 -14.48 -6.91
N PRO A 100 -4.33 -14.74 -5.83
CA PRO A 100 -4.89 -15.26 -4.58
C PRO A 100 -6.06 -14.44 -4.01
N LEU A 101 -6.09 -13.13 -4.31
CA LEU A 101 -7.08 -12.19 -3.79
C LEU A 101 -8.09 -11.74 -4.86
N HIS A 102 -7.73 -11.78 -6.14
CA HIS A 102 -8.54 -11.21 -7.22
C HIS A 102 -8.54 -12.09 -8.46
N LYS A 103 -9.72 -12.20 -9.08
CA LYS A 103 -9.90 -12.85 -10.38
C LYS A 103 -10.35 -11.82 -11.40
N LEU A 104 -9.68 -11.79 -12.54
CA LEU A 104 -10.05 -10.93 -13.67
C LEU A 104 -10.34 -11.83 -14.86
N ASN A 105 -11.54 -11.68 -15.44
CA ASN A 105 -11.89 -12.29 -16.71
C ASN A 105 -12.34 -11.16 -17.64
N LEU A 106 -11.48 -10.83 -18.60
CA LEU A 106 -11.66 -9.68 -19.47
C LEU A 106 -11.84 -10.15 -20.90
N ALA A 107 -13.03 -9.92 -21.46
CA ALA A 107 -13.29 -10.14 -22.88
C ALA A 107 -12.55 -9.09 -23.71
N LEU A 108 -11.87 -9.54 -24.76
CA LEU A 108 -11.13 -8.71 -25.69
C LEU A 108 -12.01 -8.39 -26.92
N PRO A 109 -12.03 -7.13 -27.39
CA PRO A 109 -12.78 -6.75 -28.58
C PRO A 109 -12.17 -7.28 -29.88
N TYR A 110 -10.89 -7.68 -29.86
CA TYR A 110 -10.16 -8.17 -31.01
C TYR A 110 -9.48 -9.50 -30.70
N SER A 111 -9.39 -10.37 -31.69
CA SER A 111 -8.67 -11.64 -31.59
C SER A 111 -7.16 -11.38 -31.39
N VAL A 112 -6.58 -12.01 -30.39
CA VAL A 112 -5.14 -11.91 -30.08
C VAL A 112 -4.42 -13.23 -30.32
N ASN A 113 -3.10 -13.15 -30.55
CA ASN A 113 -2.20 -14.29 -30.57
C ASN A 113 -1.88 -14.71 -29.13
N PRO A 114 -2.28 -15.90 -28.66
CA PRO A 114 -1.91 -16.36 -27.32
C PRO A 114 -0.40 -16.67 -27.23
N ASP A 115 0.21 -17.16 -28.32
CA ASP A 115 1.60 -17.63 -28.34
C ASP A 115 2.64 -16.50 -28.37
N GLU A 116 2.28 -15.33 -28.89
CA GLU A 116 3.18 -14.17 -29.03
C GLU A 116 3.01 -13.14 -27.89
N GLY A 117 2.10 -13.40 -26.96
CA GLY A 117 1.87 -12.54 -25.80
C GLY A 117 3.05 -12.55 -24.84
N THR A 118 3.33 -11.40 -24.21
CA THR A 118 4.33 -11.34 -23.13
C THR A 118 3.67 -10.81 -21.86
N ALA A 119 3.89 -11.49 -20.75
CA ALA A 119 3.50 -11.04 -19.43
C ALA A 119 4.71 -10.80 -18.54
N LYS A 120 4.67 -9.73 -17.75
CA LYS A 120 5.71 -9.40 -16.78
C LYS A 120 5.09 -8.95 -15.48
N TRP A 121 5.37 -9.68 -14.40
CA TRP A 121 5.02 -9.25 -13.06
C TRP A 121 6.03 -8.22 -12.54
N MET A 122 5.53 -7.07 -12.10
CA MET A 122 6.34 -6.05 -11.42
C MET A 122 6.03 -6.12 -9.92
N ALA A 123 6.86 -6.89 -9.21
CA ALA A 123 6.83 -7.07 -7.76
C ALA A 123 6.82 -5.75 -6.96
N SER A 124 7.61 -4.76 -7.41
CA SER A 124 7.74 -3.46 -6.76
C SER A 124 6.43 -2.66 -6.72
N THR A 125 5.62 -2.76 -7.78
CA THR A 125 4.35 -2.02 -7.92
C THR A 125 3.12 -2.90 -7.78
N CYS A 126 3.29 -4.21 -7.50
CA CYS A 126 2.22 -5.21 -7.52
C CYS A 126 1.39 -5.16 -8.81
N THR A 127 2.02 -4.99 -9.97
CA THR A 127 1.30 -4.79 -11.24
C THR A 127 1.69 -5.85 -12.27
N LEU A 128 0.69 -6.46 -12.90
CA LEU A 128 0.89 -7.37 -14.03
C LEU A 128 0.82 -6.57 -15.34
N LEU A 129 1.93 -6.55 -16.08
CA LEU A 129 2.00 -5.95 -17.41
C LEU A 129 1.78 -7.04 -18.46
N LEU A 130 0.68 -6.94 -19.22
CA LEU A 130 0.34 -7.84 -20.33
C LEU A 130 0.47 -7.12 -21.66
N ARG A 131 1.21 -7.70 -22.61
CA ARG A 131 1.29 -7.25 -23.99
C ARG A 131 0.67 -8.32 -24.89
N LEU A 132 -0.41 -7.94 -25.57
CA LEU A 132 -1.23 -8.84 -26.38
C LEU A 132 -1.20 -8.40 -27.85
N PRO A 133 -0.49 -9.11 -28.73
CA PRO A 133 -0.47 -8.80 -30.16
C PRO A 133 -1.79 -9.20 -30.83
N ILE A 134 -2.41 -8.23 -31.52
CA ILE A 134 -3.70 -8.39 -32.19
C ILE A 134 -3.50 -9.05 -33.55
N ARG A 135 -4.28 -10.09 -33.85
CA ARG A 135 -4.36 -10.69 -35.18
C ARG A 135 -5.14 -9.76 -36.12
N ARG A 136 -4.46 -9.21 -37.12
CA ARG A 136 -5.11 -8.42 -38.19
C ARG A 136 -4.90 -9.09 -39.54
N LYS A 137 -6.00 -9.33 -40.27
CA LYS A 137 -5.95 -9.68 -41.70
C LYS A 137 -5.68 -8.39 -42.47
N ILE A 138 -4.45 -8.19 -42.90
CA ILE A 138 -4.09 -7.05 -43.74
C ILE A 138 -4.18 -7.51 -45.19
N GLU A 139 -5.18 -7.03 -45.92
CA GLU A 139 -5.27 -7.23 -47.37
C GLU A 139 -4.64 -6.02 -48.07
N TYR A 140 -3.60 -6.26 -48.86
CA TYR A 140 -2.99 -5.22 -49.68
C TYR A 140 -3.79 -5.08 -50.96
N VAL A 141 -4.44 -3.93 -51.12
CA VAL A 141 -5.04 -3.55 -52.41
C VAL A 141 -3.94 -2.88 -53.24
N GLN A 142 -3.55 -3.51 -54.35
CA GLN A 142 -2.74 -2.83 -55.36
C GLN A 142 -3.62 -1.80 -56.07
N ILE A 143 -3.17 -0.55 -56.04
CA ILE A 143 -3.75 0.57 -56.80
C ILE A 143 -2.96 0.75 -58.08
#